data_AF-A0AAV8WS36-F1
#
_entry.id   AF-A0AAV8WS36-F1
#
_cell.length_a   1.000
_cell.length_b   1.000
_cell.length_c   1.000
_cell.angle_alpha   90.00
_cell.angle_beta   90.00
_cell.angle_gamma   90.00
#
_symmetry.space_group_name_H-M   'P 1'
#
loop_
_entity.id
_entity.type
_entity.pdbx_description
1 polymer ?
#
loop_
_entity_poly.entity_id
_entity_poly.type
_entity_poly.pdbx_seq_one_letter_code
_entity_poly.pdbx_strand_id
1 'polypeptide(L)'
;MGGITVSSYRTSHIGETVTHTGICKSCQRKLDNFDLTTDEFNDLKNRVIENVIVGRDLFVKTNPEELERFKEFVRSMGKFDVVLDGLNIAYSAGTKQPPHILSTLLASVVSHFAQQKKRILVLGRVHMNRWPIKNWDYIKKNSTVFLTQNISQDDPYLLYCALHSGKDTIIVTRDLMRGHKFLLKDPKQKILFHRWLSQRQYQLIRVDDHRGPTFRIPPLFSIVAQRNGNTWHIPYEAETVKDKNEFHRAWLCLKC
;
A
#
# COMPACT_ATOMS: atom_id res chain seq x y z
N MET A 1 -19.77 -29.95 -44.28
CA MET A 1 -20.07 -28.52 -44.07
C MET A 1 -20.33 -28.30 -42.58
N GLY A 2 -19.30 -27.95 -41.81
CA GLY A 2 -19.44 -27.59 -40.40
C GLY A 2 -19.04 -26.14 -40.23
N GLY A 3 -20.02 -25.23 -40.34
CA GLY A 3 -19.81 -23.80 -40.16
C GLY A 3 -19.53 -23.49 -38.69
N ILE A 4 -18.34 -22.96 -38.41
CA ILE A 4 -18.00 -22.38 -37.12
C ILE A 4 -18.84 -21.10 -36.98
N THR A 5 -19.86 -21.13 -36.12
CA THR A 5 -20.59 -19.93 -35.71
C THR A 5 -19.66 -19.01 -34.94
N VAL A 6 -19.19 -17.95 -35.59
CA VAL A 6 -18.52 -16.83 -34.92
C VAL A 6 -19.58 -16.10 -34.12
N SER A 7 -19.58 -16.30 -32.81
CA SER A 7 -20.36 -15.49 -31.86
C SER A 7 -19.99 -14.03 -32.05
N SER A 8 -20.93 -13.23 -32.57
CA SER A 8 -20.78 -11.78 -32.71
C SER A 8 -20.80 -11.14 -31.32
N TYR A 9 -19.64 -10.84 -30.76
CA TYR A 9 -19.57 -10.02 -29.55
C TYR A 9 -20.04 -8.61 -29.91
N ARG A 10 -21.14 -8.15 -29.30
CA ARG A 10 -21.54 -6.74 -29.37
C ARG A 10 -20.62 -5.95 -28.45
N THR A 11 -19.62 -5.28 -29.02
CA THR A 11 -18.83 -4.25 -28.34
C THR A 11 -19.70 -3.00 -28.15
N SER A 12 -20.44 -2.95 -27.05
CA SER A 12 -21.16 -1.73 -26.66
C SER A 12 -20.19 -0.74 -26.00
N HIS A 13 -19.87 0.31 -26.74
CA HIS A 13 -19.28 1.60 -26.31
C HIS A 13 -17.86 1.57 -25.72
N ILE A 14 -16.91 2.07 -26.53
CA ILE A 14 -15.61 2.58 -26.06
C ILE A 14 -15.89 3.97 -25.48
N GLY A 15 -15.97 4.07 -24.15
CA GLY A 15 -16.11 5.35 -23.46
C GLY A 15 -16.91 5.25 -22.16
N GLU A 16 -16.22 5.53 -21.04
CA GLU A 16 -16.71 5.85 -19.68
C GLU A 16 -16.94 4.71 -18.67
N THR A 17 -15.97 4.42 -17.79
CA THR A 17 -15.51 5.11 -16.54
C THR A 17 -16.33 4.70 -15.31
N VAL A 18 -15.98 3.55 -14.72
CA VAL A 18 -16.52 3.06 -13.44
C VAL A 18 -16.54 4.17 -12.38
N THR A 19 -17.56 4.25 -11.54
CA THR A 19 -17.62 5.25 -10.46
C THR A 19 -16.55 4.98 -9.38
N HIS A 20 -16.27 5.95 -8.51
CA HIS A 20 -15.38 5.71 -7.36
C HIS A 20 -15.87 4.59 -6.43
N THR A 21 -17.19 4.32 -6.42
CA THR A 21 -17.81 3.22 -5.67
C THR A 21 -17.79 1.87 -6.39
N GLY A 22 -17.20 1.81 -7.59
CA GLY A 22 -17.08 0.58 -8.37
C GLY A 22 -18.28 0.26 -9.24
N ILE A 23 -19.15 1.22 -9.58
CA ILE A 23 -20.33 0.98 -10.43
C ILE A 23 -19.97 1.23 -11.89
N CYS A 24 -20.13 0.22 -12.75
CA CYS A 24 -19.97 0.38 -14.19
C CYS A 24 -21.08 1.25 -14.77
N LYS A 25 -20.74 2.37 -15.42
CA LYS A 25 -21.73 3.25 -16.07
C LYS A 25 -22.49 2.57 -17.23
N SER A 26 -21.84 1.63 -17.92
CA SER A 26 -22.44 0.93 -19.08
C SER A 26 -23.46 -0.13 -18.68
N CYS A 27 -23.13 -1.03 -17.75
CA CYS A 27 -24.00 -2.14 -17.37
C CYS A 27 -24.62 -2.03 -15.97
N GLN A 28 -24.30 -0.97 -15.22
CA GLN A 28 -24.76 -0.70 -13.85
C GLN A 28 -24.37 -1.76 -12.80
N ARG A 29 -23.50 -2.73 -13.16
CA ARG A 29 -22.98 -3.71 -12.21
C ARG A 29 -21.90 -3.10 -11.32
N LYS A 30 -21.87 -3.55 -10.07
CA LYS A 30 -20.78 -3.26 -9.14
C LYS A 30 -19.62 -4.21 -9.41
N LEU A 31 -18.41 -3.66 -9.54
CA LEU A 31 -17.17 -4.40 -9.63
C LEU A 31 -16.85 -5.03 -8.28
N ASP A 32 -16.26 -6.22 -8.35
CA ASP A 32 -15.85 -6.99 -7.19
C ASP A 32 -14.57 -6.43 -6.57
N ASN A 33 -14.45 -6.67 -5.27
CA ASN A 33 -13.23 -6.50 -4.52
C ASN A 33 -12.64 -7.88 -4.23
N PHE A 34 -11.61 -8.28 -4.99
CA PHE A 34 -10.88 -9.54 -4.80
C PHE A 34 -9.84 -9.41 -3.69
N ASP A 35 -10.32 -9.05 -2.50
CA ASP A 35 -9.51 -9.07 -1.28
C ASP A 35 -8.95 -10.48 -1.04
N LEU A 36 -7.81 -10.57 -0.37
CA LEU A 36 -7.23 -11.87 -0.06
C LEU A 36 -8.14 -12.58 0.93
N THR A 37 -8.37 -13.87 0.69
CA THR A 37 -8.95 -14.72 1.72
C THR A 37 -8.00 -14.81 2.91
N THR A 38 -8.51 -15.21 4.08
CA THR A 38 -7.68 -15.43 5.28
C THR A 38 -6.54 -16.41 4.99
N ASP A 39 -6.79 -17.48 4.23
CA ASP A 39 -5.80 -18.48 3.89
C ASP A 39 -4.77 -17.96 2.88
N GLU A 40 -5.21 -17.23 1.85
CA GLU A 40 -4.30 -16.56 0.91
C GLU A 40 -3.39 -15.56 1.64
N PHE A 41 -3.95 -14.79 2.58
CA PHE A 41 -3.19 -13.83 3.37
C PHE A 41 -2.19 -14.53 4.30
N ASN A 42 -2.59 -15.63 4.95
CA ASN A 42 -1.70 -16.39 5.83
C ASN A 42 -0.56 -17.05 5.05
N ASP A 43 -0.82 -17.61 3.86
CA ASP A 43 0.21 -18.16 2.96
C ASP A 43 1.22 -17.07 2.55
N LEU A 44 0.71 -15.90 2.14
CA LEU A 44 1.56 -14.74 1.83
C LEU A 44 2.40 -14.30 3.04
N LYS A 45 1.74 -14.11 4.19
CA LYS A 45 2.38 -13.66 5.43
C LYS A 45 3.51 -14.60 5.82
N ASN A 46 3.25 -15.90 5.90
CA ASN A 46 4.24 -16.88 6.34
C ASN A 46 5.47 -16.89 5.43
N ARG A 47 5.27 -16.86 4.11
CA ARG A 47 6.38 -16.87 3.14
C ARG A 47 7.19 -15.58 3.16
N VAL A 48 6.54 -14.42 3.30
CA VAL A 48 7.28 -13.16 3.43
C VAL A 48 8.06 -13.13 4.74
N ILE A 49 7.46 -13.58 5.85
CA ILE A 49 8.13 -13.66 7.16
C ILE A 49 9.35 -14.58 7.10
N GLU A 50 9.21 -15.78 6.52
CA GLU A 50 10.31 -16.71 6.32
C GLU A 50 11.42 -16.10 5.46
N ASN A 51 11.09 -15.50 4.33
CA ASN A 51 12.08 -14.92 3.43
C ASN A 51 12.74 -13.65 3.98
N VAL A 52 12.05 -12.89 4.84
CA VAL A 52 12.57 -11.66 5.44
C VAL A 52 13.42 -11.96 6.67
N ILE A 53 12.91 -12.74 7.64
CA ILE A 53 13.62 -12.99 8.91
C ILE A 53 14.61 -14.15 8.81
N VAL A 54 14.26 -15.23 8.09
CA VAL A 54 15.06 -16.47 8.03
C VAL A 54 15.90 -16.52 6.76
N GLY A 55 15.39 -15.97 5.66
CA GLY A 55 16.10 -15.83 4.39
C GLY A 55 17.35 -14.96 4.55
N ARG A 56 18.52 -15.56 4.34
CA ARG A 56 19.83 -14.91 4.51
C ARG A 56 20.06 -13.69 3.60
N ASP A 57 19.18 -13.36 2.66
CA ASP A 57 19.48 -12.48 1.53
C ASP A 57 19.08 -10.99 1.72
N LEU A 58 18.16 -10.65 2.63
CA LEU A 58 17.60 -9.28 2.70
C LEU A 58 18.29 -8.38 3.71
N PHE A 59 18.58 -8.93 4.88
CA PHE A 59 19.34 -8.24 5.90
C PHE A 59 20.85 -8.37 5.70
N VAL A 60 21.34 -8.92 4.59
CA VAL A 60 22.78 -8.98 4.25
C VAL A 60 23.43 -7.60 4.33
N LYS A 61 22.69 -6.56 3.95
CA LYS A 61 23.15 -5.16 3.99
C LYS A 61 22.83 -4.44 5.29
N THR A 62 22.22 -5.12 6.26
CA THR A 62 21.77 -4.54 7.51
C THR A 62 22.66 -5.00 8.66
N ASN A 63 22.89 -4.12 9.63
CA ASN A 63 23.66 -4.46 10.83
C ASN A 63 22.99 -5.63 11.59
N PRO A 64 23.72 -6.72 11.94
CA PRO A 64 23.18 -7.81 12.76
C PRO A 64 22.50 -7.36 14.05
N GLU A 65 23.03 -6.33 14.70
CA GLU A 65 22.45 -5.75 15.93
C GLU A 65 21.07 -5.11 15.66
N GLU A 66 20.90 -4.46 14.51
CA GLU A 66 19.61 -3.90 14.12
C GLU A 66 18.58 -5.01 13.88
N LEU A 67 19.00 -6.10 13.23
CA LEU A 67 18.14 -7.25 12.99
C LEU A 67 17.71 -7.90 14.30
N GLU A 68 18.60 -8.06 15.28
CA GLU A 68 18.23 -8.61 16.59
C GLU A 68 17.27 -7.67 17.34
N ARG A 69 17.54 -6.37 17.37
CA ARG A 69 16.60 -5.39 17.95
C ARG A 69 15.24 -5.41 17.26
N PHE A 70 15.21 -5.64 15.94
CA PHE A 70 13.95 -5.80 15.21
C PHE A 70 13.23 -7.09 15.60
N LYS A 71 13.94 -8.22 15.71
CA LYS A 71 13.35 -9.48 16.19
C LYS A 71 12.77 -9.34 17.60
N GLU A 72 13.46 -8.65 18.50
CA GLU A 72 12.97 -8.35 19.85
C GLU A 72 11.72 -7.45 19.83
N PHE A 73 11.76 -6.39 19.02
CA PHE A 73 10.60 -5.52 18.81
C PHE A 73 9.40 -6.33 18.34
N VAL A 74 9.58 -7.17 17.32
CA VAL A 74 8.52 -8.01 16.76
C VAL A 74 7.94 -9.01 17.77
N ARG A 75 8.78 -9.61 18.64
CA ARG A 75 8.29 -10.55 19.67
C ARG A 75 7.30 -9.90 20.65
N SER A 76 7.45 -8.60 20.89
CA SER A 76 6.59 -7.83 21.80
C SER A 76 5.58 -6.94 21.06
N MET A 77 5.65 -6.86 19.73
CA MET A 77 4.82 -5.94 18.97
C MET A 77 3.35 -6.36 19.02
N GLY A 78 2.48 -5.40 19.32
CA GLY A 78 1.05 -5.55 19.13
C GLY A 78 0.66 -5.52 17.64
N LYS A 79 -0.64 -5.63 17.38
CA LYS A 79 -1.19 -5.35 16.05
C LYS A 79 -1.34 -3.85 15.84
N PHE A 80 -0.97 -3.37 14.66
CA PHE A 80 -1.18 -1.99 14.24
C PHE A 80 -2.24 -1.90 13.16
N ASP A 81 -3.04 -0.85 13.22
CA ASP A 81 -4.03 -0.58 12.19
C ASP A 81 -3.39 0.16 11.01
N VAL A 82 -2.32 0.93 11.28
CA VAL A 82 -1.58 1.70 10.28
C VAL A 82 -0.08 1.58 10.54
N VAL A 83 0.69 1.26 9.49
CA VAL A 83 2.15 1.32 9.48
C VAL A 83 2.59 2.43 8.54
N LEU A 84 3.38 3.37 9.07
CA LEU A 84 3.83 4.58 8.40
C LEU A 84 5.31 4.44 8.03
N ASP A 85 5.63 4.69 6.76
CA ASP A 85 6.99 4.92 6.29
C ASP A 85 7.35 6.38 6.58
N GLY A 86 7.97 6.61 7.74
CA GLY A 86 8.20 7.93 8.31
C GLY A 86 9.04 8.84 7.41
N LEU A 87 10.06 8.29 6.75
CA LEU A 87 10.89 9.08 5.83
C LEU A 87 10.18 9.36 4.51
N ASN A 88 9.49 8.37 3.92
CA ASN A 88 8.79 8.60 2.68
C ASN A 88 7.70 9.67 2.81
N ILE A 89 7.00 9.67 3.95
CA ILE A 89 6.02 10.68 4.34
C ILE A 89 6.68 12.04 4.55
N ALA A 90 7.76 12.10 5.34
CA ALA A 90 8.44 13.36 5.65
C ALA A 90 9.00 14.02 4.38
N TYR A 91 9.56 13.24 3.46
CA TYR A 91 10.06 13.71 2.17
C TYR A 91 8.95 13.87 1.11
N SER A 92 7.67 13.94 1.52
CA SER A 92 6.54 14.18 0.61
C SER A 92 6.63 15.51 -0.13
N ALA A 93 7.10 16.56 0.55
CA ALA A 93 7.36 17.87 -0.01
C ALA A 93 8.80 18.07 -0.56
N GLY A 94 9.56 16.97 -0.72
CA GLY A 94 10.95 17.00 -1.21
C GLY A 94 12.01 16.73 -0.14
N THR A 95 13.18 16.26 -0.57
CA THR A 95 14.26 15.80 0.33
C THR A 95 15.12 16.92 0.91
N LYS A 96 15.08 18.12 0.33
CA LYS A 96 15.88 19.29 0.76
C LYS A 96 15.15 20.19 1.76
N GLN A 97 14.01 19.75 2.29
CA GLN A 97 13.24 20.54 3.24
C GLN A 97 13.92 20.56 4.63
N PRO A 98 13.79 21.65 5.40
CA PRO A 98 14.33 21.72 6.75
C PRO A 98 13.63 20.73 7.71
N PRO A 99 14.31 20.23 8.76
CA PRO A 99 13.76 19.23 9.68
C PRO A 99 12.42 19.59 10.33
N HIS A 100 12.12 20.88 10.50
CA HIS A 100 10.83 21.31 11.03
C HIS A 100 9.68 21.03 10.07
N ILE A 101 9.86 21.23 8.75
CA ILE A 101 8.83 20.90 7.75
C ILE A 101 8.64 19.38 7.68
N LEU A 102 9.75 18.64 7.60
CA LEU A 102 9.75 17.17 7.55
C LEU A 102 9.01 16.55 8.75
N SER A 103 9.33 16.99 9.96
CA SER A 103 8.69 16.52 11.19
C SER A 103 7.23 16.96 11.32
N THR A 104 6.87 18.16 10.84
CA THR A 104 5.47 18.62 10.80
C THR A 104 4.63 17.76 9.87
N LEU A 105 5.14 17.40 8.68
CA LEU A 105 4.43 16.52 7.75
C LEU A 105 4.12 15.15 8.38
N LEU A 106 5.12 14.52 9.02
CA LEU A 106 4.90 13.25 9.71
C LEU A 106 3.95 13.39 10.90
N ALA A 107 4.09 14.45 11.71
CA ALA A 107 3.20 14.71 12.83
C ALA A 107 1.75 14.91 12.39
N SER A 108 1.50 15.59 11.27
CA SER A 108 0.17 15.77 10.68
C SER A 108 -0.45 14.43 10.25
N VAL A 109 0.35 13.52 9.68
CA VAL A 109 -0.12 12.17 9.32
C VAL A 109 -0.42 11.34 10.56
N VAL A 110 0.44 11.38 11.58
CA VAL A 110 0.20 10.70 12.87
C VAL A 110 -1.08 11.24 13.52
N SER A 111 -1.25 12.57 13.56
CA SER A 111 -2.43 13.22 14.11
C SER A 111 -3.72 12.76 13.42
N HIS A 112 -3.71 12.69 12.08
CA HIS A 112 -4.86 12.22 11.30
C HIS A 112 -5.34 10.82 11.70
N PHE A 113 -4.42 9.86 11.83
CA PHE A 113 -4.79 8.50 12.23
C PHE A 113 -5.06 8.38 13.74
N ALA A 114 -4.40 9.18 14.58
CA ALA A 114 -4.62 9.19 16.03
C ALA A 114 -6.02 9.71 16.37
N GLN A 115 -6.51 10.73 15.66
CA GLN A 115 -7.88 11.24 15.79
C GLN A 115 -8.93 10.18 15.42
N GLN A 116 -8.58 9.25 14.53
CA GLN A 116 -9.41 8.09 14.18
C GLN A 116 -9.25 6.91 15.16
N LYS A 117 -8.53 7.11 16.27
CA LYS A 117 -8.23 6.10 17.29
C LYS A 117 -7.51 4.87 16.74
N LYS A 118 -6.70 5.04 15.69
CA LYS A 118 -5.90 3.95 15.10
C LYS A 118 -4.64 3.72 15.92
N ARG A 119 -4.21 2.45 16.01
CA ARG A 119 -2.90 2.06 16.52
C ARG A 119 -1.88 2.24 15.40
N ILE A 120 -0.90 3.11 15.63
CA ILE A 120 0.06 3.56 14.62
C ILE A 120 1.45 3.04 14.95
N LEU A 121 2.11 2.47 13.94
CA LEU A 121 3.55 2.22 13.96
C LEU A 121 4.23 3.15 12.96
N VAL A 122 5.24 3.89 13.40
CA VAL A 122 6.14 4.66 12.54
C VAL A 122 7.45 3.91 12.41
N LEU A 123 7.81 3.53 11.19
CA LEU A 123 9.17 3.13 10.86
C LEU A 123 9.94 4.36 10.39
N GLY A 124 11.09 4.60 10.99
CA GLY A 124 11.89 5.78 10.71
C GLY A 124 13.38 5.49 10.79
N ARG A 125 14.19 6.55 10.79
CA ARG A 125 15.65 6.46 10.91
C ARG A 125 16.17 7.12 12.18
N VAL A 126 17.32 6.64 12.67
CA VAL A 126 17.97 7.19 13.87
C VAL A 126 18.17 8.70 13.79
N HIS A 127 18.46 9.28 12.61
CA HIS A 127 18.62 10.73 12.47
C HIS A 127 17.35 11.53 12.78
N MET A 128 16.16 10.93 12.74
CA MET A 128 14.90 11.57 13.12
C MET A 128 14.87 11.96 14.60
N ASN A 129 15.71 11.37 15.45
CA ASN A 129 15.88 11.81 16.83
C ASN A 129 16.42 13.25 16.96
N ARG A 130 17.01 13.81 15.89
CA ARG A 130 17.47 15.20 15.84
C ARG A 130 16.40 16.17 15.34
N TRP A 131 15.19 15.69 15.05
CA TRP A 131 14.09 16.55 14.64
C TRP A 131 13.58 17.42 15.80
N PRO A 132 12.87 18.52 15.51
CA PRO A 132 12.35 19.40 16.54
C PRO A 132 11.53 18.66 17.60
N ILE A 133 11.91 18.87 18.86
CA ILE A 133 11.41 18.15 20.04
C ILE A 133 9.88 18.16 20.09
N LYS A 134 9.25 19.33 19.86
CA LYS A 134 7.79 19.48 19.87
C LYS A 134 7.06 18.47 18.97
N ASN A 135 7.52 18.34 17.72
CA ASN A 135 6.89 17.43 16.76
C ASN A 135 7.27 15.98 17.06
N TRP A 136 8.54 15.73 17.43
CA TRP A 136 9.02 14.38 17.69
C TRP A 136 8.40 13.75 18.94
N ASP A 137 8.20 14.53 20.00
CA ASP A 137 7.52 14.08 21.21
C ASP A 137 6.04 13.79 20.95
N TYR A 138 5.38 14.61 20.14
CA TYR A 138 4.01 14.33 19.70
C TYR A 138 3.93 12.99 18.95
N ILE A 139 4.84 12.75 18.00
CA ILE A 139 4.90 11.50 17.24
C ILE A 139 5.09 10.30 18.18
N LYS A 140 6.10 10.33 19.06
CA LYS A 140 6.37 9.24 20.02
C LYS A 140 5.22 9.01 21.00
N LYS A 141 4.50 10.07 21.40
CA LYS A 141 3.36 9.96 22.33
C LYS A 141 2.13 9.31 21.68
N ASN A 142 1.94 9.49 20.37
CA ASN A 142 0.73 9.06 19.65
C ASN A 142 1.00 7.88 18.69
N SER A 143 2.20 7.30 18.70
CA SER A 143 2.55 6.15 17.87
C SER A 143 3.65 5.31 18.52
N THR A 144 3.72 4.04 18.17
CA THR A 144 4.92 3.24 18.41
C THR A 144 5.94 3.61 17.34
N VAL A 145 7.21 3.80 17.71
CA VAL A 145 8.27 4.20 16.78
C VAL A 145 9.37 3.15 16.79
N PHE A 146 9.76 2.67 15.62
CA PHE A 146 10.95 1.85 15.44
C PHE A 146 11.89 2.54 14.44
N LEU A 147 13.11 2.87 14.90
CA LEU A 147 14.10 3.57 14.09
C LEU A 147 15.18 2.62 13.60
N THR A 148 15.44 2.55 12.29
CA THR A 148 16.57 1.83 11.68
C THR A 148 17.77 2.76 11.48
N GLN A 149 18.95 2.20 11.27
CA GLN A 149 20.17 2.91 10.89
C GLN A 149 19.98 3.61 9.56
N ASN A 150 20.64 4.74 9.33
CA ASN A 150 20.39 5.58 8.14
C ASN A 150 20.72 4.91 6.79
N ILE A 151 21.50 3.83 6.82
CA ILE A 151 21.99 3.11 5.63
C ILE A 151 21.17 1.84 5.29
N SER A 152 20.29 1.40 6.19
CA SER A 152 19.49 0.17 5.98
C SER A 152 18.48 0.33 4.85
N GLN A 153 17.97 -0.76 4.27
CA GLN A 153 16.79 -0.70 3.42
C GLN A 153 15.54 -0.82 4.32
N ASP A 154 14.61 0.15 4.28
CA ASP A 154 13.45 0.18 5.20
C ASP A 154 12.33 -0.79 4.80
N ASP A 155 12.22 -1.05 3.51
CA ASP A 155 11.07 -1.72 2.94
C ASP A 155 10.81 -3.14 3.50
N PRO A 156 11.82 -3.98 3.83
CA PRO A 156 11.55 -5.30 4.43
C PRO A 156 10.94 -5.21 5.83
N TYR A 157 11.39 -4.26 6.66
CA TYR A 157 10.83 -4.03 7.99
C TYR A 157 9.38 -3.50 7.89
N LEU A 158 9.12 -2.61 6.93
CA LEU A 158 7.79 -2.07 6.67
C LEU A 158 6.80 -3.17 6.30
N LEU A 159 7.18 -4.02 5.33
CA LEU A 159 6.35 -5.15 4.91
C LEU A 159 6.11 -6.13 6.04
N TYR A 160 7.17 -6.47 6.78
CA TYR A 160 7.07 -7.37 7.90
C TYR A 160 6.04 -6.87 8.90
N CYS A 161 6.20 -5.63 9.38
CA CYS A 161 5.33 -5.07 10.40
C CYS A 161 3.86 -4.99 9.95
N ALA A 162 3.62 -4.64 8.69
CA ALA A 162 2.28 -4.56 8.14
C ALA A 162 1.61 -5.93 8.01
N LEU A 163 2.29 -6.92 7.42
CA LEU A 163 1.78 -8.29 7.30
C LEU A 163 1.60 -8.95 8.67
N HIS A 164 2.53 -8.71 9.60
CA HIS A 164 2.46 -9.24 10.95
C HIS A 164 1.22 -8.71 11.70
N SER A 165 0.93 -7.41 11.53
CA SER A 165 -0.20 -6.72 12.17
C SER A 165 -1.57 -7.24 11.70
N GLY A 166 -1.72 -7.56 10.41
CA GLY A 166 -2.88 -8.26 9.89
C GLY A 166 -3.29 -7.87 8.47
N LYS A 167 -4.30 -8.59 7.94
CA LYS A 167 -4.76 -8.44 6.56
C LYS A 167 -5.28 -7.04 6.24
N ASP A 168 -5.86 -6.36 7.24
CA ASP A 168 -6.52 -5.06 7.10
C ASP A 168 -5.62 -3.88 7.48
N THR A 169 -4.35 -4.14 7.80
CA THR A 169 -3.40 -3.09 8.15
C THR A 169 -3.10 -2.20 6.94
N ILE A 170 -3.24 -0.89 7.13
CA ILE A 170 -2.93 0.14 6.12
C ILE A 170 -1.42 0.40 6.13
N ILE A 171 -0.85 0.58 4.93
CA ILE A 171 0.56 0.96 4.77
C ILE A 171 0.61 2.33 4.10
N VAL A 172 1.25 3.29 4.75
CA VAL A 172 1.42 4.63 4.16
C VAL A 172 2.83 4.78 3.64
N THR A 173 2.99 4.64 2.33
CA THR A 173 4.25 4.86 1.62
C THR A 173 3.97 5.16 0.14
N ARG A 174 4.80 5.97 -0.51
CA ARG A 174 4.79 6.18 -1.96
C ARG A 174 5.66 5.18 -2.71
N ASP A 175 6.52 4.43 -2.04
CA ASP A 175 7.33 3.45 -2.73
C ASP A 175 6.44 2.31 -3.25
N LEU A 176 6.63 1.94 -4.51
CA LEU A 176 5.90 0.86 -5.17
C LEU A 176 6.49 -0.50 -4.82
N MET A 177 7.51 -0.53 -3.95
CA MET A 177 8.15 -1.71 -3.40
C MET A 177 8.63 -2.65 -4.52
N ARG A 178 8.97 -2.08 -5.68
CA ARG A 178 9.28 -2.82 -6.92
C ARG A 178 10.54 -3.67 -6.77
N GLY A 179 11.49 -3.20 -5.94
CA GLY A 179 12.70 -3.94 -5.57
C GLY A 179 12.42 -5.19 -4.73
N HIS A 180 11.22 -5.32 -4.14
CA HIS A 180 10.86 -6.44 -3.28
C HIS A 180 10.10 -7.55 -4.00
N LYS A 181 9.94 -7.42 -5.33
CA LYS A 181 9.44 -8.53 -6.16
C LYS A 181 10.39 -9.73 -6.15
N PHE A 182 11.68 -9.52 -5.86
CA PHE A 182 12.65 -10.60 -5.71
C PHE A 182 12.42 -11.42 -4.43
N LEU A 183 11.69 -10.89 -3.44
CA LEU A 183 11.37 -11.59 -2.17
C LEU A 183 10.42 -12.76 -2.39
N LEU A 184 9.63 -12.67 -3.45
CA LEU A 184 8.59 -13.61 -3.76
C LEU A 184 9.02 -14.36 -5.02
N LYS A 185 9.88 -15.35 -4.87
CA LYS A 185 10.39 -16.14 -6.02
C LYS A 185 9.25 -16.82 -6.79
N ASP A 186 8.21 -17.23 -6.07
CA ASP A 186 6.99 -17.86 -6.62
C ASP A 186 6.04 -16.82 -7.26
N PRO A 187 5.66 -16.99 -8.54
CA PRO A 187 4.67 -16.16 -9.22
C PRO A 187 3.35 -16.02 -8.46
N LYS A 188 2.86 -17.09 -7.80
CA LYS A 188 1.62 -17.03 -7.01
C LYS A 188 1.74 -16.00 -5.88
N GLN A 189 2.88 -16.00 -5.20
CA GLN A 189 3.12 -15.05 -4.11
C GLN A 189 3.22 -13.62 -4.59
N LYS A 190 3.88 -13.38 -5.73
CA LYS A 190 3.90 -12.05 -6.34
C LYS A 190 2.49 -11.53 -6.60
N ILE A 191 1.59 -12.39 -7.09
CA ILE A 191 0.19 -12.04 -7.34
C ILE A 191 -0.53 -11.71 -6.03
N LEU A 192 -0.41 -12.56 -5.01
CA LEU A 192 -1.04 -12.33 -3.69
C LEU A 192 -0.54 -11.03 -3.05
N PHE A 193 0.77 -10.80 -3.08
CA PHE A 193 1.38 -9.58 -2.56
C PHE A 193 0.90 -8.34 -3.29
N HIS A 194 0.86 -8.37 -4.62
CA HIS A 194 0.37 -7.25 -5.40
C HIS A 194 -1.10 -6.97 -5.13
N ARG A 195 -1.95 -8.01 -5.03
CA ARG A 195 -3.37 -7.87 -4.66
C ARG A 195 -3.49 -7.20 -3.30
N TRP A 196 -2.83 -7.74 -2.27
CA TRP A 196 -2.88 -7.19 -0.91
C TRP A 196 -2.38 -5.75 -0.85
N LEU A 197 -1.18 -5.48 -1.38
CA LEU A 197 -0.58 -4.16 -1.33
C LEU A 197 -1.45 -3.13 -2.08
N SER A 198 -2.01 -3.50 -3.23
CA SER A 198 -2.87 -2.62 -4.02
C SER A 198 -4.12 -2.16 -3.27
N GLN A 199 -4.58 -2.93 -2.28
CA GLN A 199 -5.78 -2.65 -1.49
C GLN A 199 -5.48 -2.02 -0.12
N ARG A 200 -4.21 -1.98 0.30
CA ARG A 200 -3.80 -1.50 1.63
C ARG A 200 -2.82 -0.33 1.58
N GLN A 201 -2.22 -0.04 0.44
CA GLN A 201 -1.27 1.05 0.27
C GLN A 201 -1.96 2.40 0.13
N TYR A 202 -1.72 3.30 1.08
CA TYR A 202 -2.14 4.70 1.03
C TYR A 202 -0.94 5.53 0.61
N GLN A 203 -1.10 6.38 -0.41
CA GLN A 203 -0.04 7.28 -0.86
C GLN A 203 -0.37 8.70 -0.45
N LEU A 204 0.49 9.33 0.36
CA LEU A 204 0.31 10.74 0.72
C LEU A 204 0.49 11.62 -0.52
N ILE A 205 -0.54 12.39 -0.86
CA ILE A 205 -0.50 13.33 -2.00
C ILE A 205 0.02 14.69 -1.51
N ARG A 206 -0.58 15.21 -0.44
CA ARG A 206 -0.26 16.51 0.15
C ARG A 206 -0.75 16.59 1.59
N VAL A 207 -0.25 17.57 2.33
CA VAL A 207 -0.77 17.96 3.65
C VAL A 207 -1.17 19.42 3.55
N ASP A 208 -2.44 19.71 3.81
CA ASP A 208 -2.96 21.07 3.85
C ASP A 208 -3.13 21.52 5.30
N ASP A 209 -2.72 22.74 5.63
CA ASP A 209 -2.72 23.24 7.02
C ASP A 209 -4.10 23.17 7.70
N HIS A 210 -5.18 23.36 6.93
CA HIS A 210 -6.55 23.37 7.46
C HIS A 210 -7.31 22.05 7.31
N ARG A 211 -6.94 21.22 6.31
CA ARG A 211 -7.69 19.99 5.96
C ARG A 211 -6.94 18.72 6.37
N GLY A 212 -5.68 18.85 6.78
CA GLY A 212 -4.82 17.73 7.11
C GLY A 212 -4.30 16.99 5.88
N PRO A 213 -3.80 15.76 6.05
CA PRO A 213 -3.24 14.97 4.97
C PRO A 213 -4.33 14.47 4.01
N THR A 214 -4.06 14.59 2.71
CA THR A 214 -4.84 13.97 1.64
C THR A 214 -4.09 12.76 1.10
N PHE A 215 -4.75 11.61 1.11
CA PHE A 215 -4.18 10.36 0.60
C PHE A 215 -4.86 9.94 -0.70
N ARG A 216 -4.08 9.33 -1.59
CA ARG A 216 -4.60 8.42 -2.60
C ARG A 216 -4.87 7.09 -1.90
N ILE A 217 -6.15 6.77 -1.78
CA ILE A 217 -6.65 5.54 -1.14
C ILE A 217 -7.00 4.53 -2.25
N PRO A 218 -6.71 3.24 -2.06
CA PRO A 218 -7.16 2.20 -2.97
C PRO A 218 -8.68 2.22 -3.18
N PRO A 219 -9.17 1.98 -4.42
CA PRO A 219 -10.61 1.87 -4.65
C PRO A 219 -11.21 0.68 -3.89
N LEU A 220 -12.52 0.75 -3.65
CA LEU A 220 -13.29 -0.31 -3.00
C LEU A 220 -13.56 -1.53 -3.90
N PHE A 221 -12.86 -1.61 -5.02
CA PHE A 221 -12.96 -2.67 -6.03
C PHE A 221 -11.56 -2.95 -6.59
N SER A 222 -11.34 -4.15 -7.10
CA SER A 222 -10.03 -4.53 -7.65
C SER A 222 -9.86 -4.02 -9.08
N ILE A 223 -8.74 -3.34 -9.35
CA ILE A 223 -8.39 -2.85 -10.70
C ILE A 223 -7.74 -3.98 -11.51
N VAL A 224 -8.52 -5.03 -11.79
CA VAL A 224 -8.13 -6.18 -12.60
C VAL A 224 -9.24 -6.54 -13.56
N ALA A 225 -8.90 -7.25 -14.63
CA ALA A 225 -9.90 -7.85 -15.50
C ALA A 225 -10.78 -8.82 -14.69
N GLN A 226 -12.09 -8.64 -14.76
CA GLN A 226 -13.03 -9.38 -13.94
C GLN A 226 -14.31 -9.69 -14.71
N ARG A 227 -14.95 -10.81 -14.38
CA ARG A 227 -16.17 -11.29 -15.02
C ARG A 227 -17.29 -11.41 -14.00
N ASN A 228 -18.39 -10.72 -14.26
CA ASN A 228 -19.60 -10.74 -13.44
C ASN A 228 -20.74 -11.30 -14.27
N GLY A 229 -21.03 -12.59 -14.11
CA GLY A 229 -22.00 -13.30 -14.95
C GLY A 229 -21.53 -13.35 -16.41
N ASN A 230 -22.32 -12.76 -17.32
CA ASN A 230 -21.98 -12.69 -18.75
C ASN A 230 -21.35 -11.35 -19.17
N THR A 231 -20.78 -10.60 -18.23
CA THR A 231 -20.14 -9.30 -18.52
C THR A 231 -18.70 -9.31 -18.04
N TRP A 232 -17.78 -8.92 -18.90
CA TRP A 232 -16.38 -8.66 -18.58
C TRP A 232 -16.14 -7.17 -18.38
N HIS A 233 -15.36 -6.83 -17.36
CA HIS A 233 -14.82 -5.51 -17.12
C HIS A 233 -13.30 -5.59 -17.22
N ILE A 234 -12.69 -4.85 -18.15
CA ILE A 234 -11.24 -4.90 -18.39
C ILE A 234 -10.67 -3.49 -18.22
N PRO A 235 -9.80 -3.24 -17.23
CA PRO A 235 -9.13 -1.95 -17.11
C PRO A 235 -8.11 -1.79 -18.24
N TYR A 236 -7.96 -0.58 -18.78
CA TYR A 236 -6.98 -0.26 -19.82
C TYR A 236 -6.27 1.06 -19.51
N GLU A 237 -5.15 1.33 -20.16
CA GLU A 237 -4.45 2.61 -20.04
C GLU A 237 -4.94 3.54 -21.15
N ALA A 238 -5.63 4.62 -20.77
CA ALA A 238 -6.12 5.60 -21.73
C ALA A 238 -5.09 6.73 -21.90
N GLU A 239 -4.68 7.01 -23.13
CA GLU A 239 -3.71 8.07 -23.45
C GLU A 239 -4.16 9.47 -22.99
N THR A 240 -5.46 9.67 -22.77
CA THR A 240 -6.08 10.96 -22.40
C THR A 240 -6.17 11.22 -20.90
N VAL A 241 -5.94 10.21 -20.04
CA VAL A 241 -6.03 10.38 -18.58
C VAL A 241 -4.70 10.92 -18.06
N LYS A 242 -4.61 12.26 -18.00
CA LYS A 242 -3.42 12.96 -17.47
C LYS A 242 -3.26 12.80 -15.95
N ASP A 243 -4.34 12.53 -15.23
CA ASP A 243 -4.30 12.38 -13.77
C ASP A 243 -4.18 10.90 -13.36
N LYS A 244 -2.98 10.53 -12.88
CA LYS A 244 -2.68 9.19 -12.34
C LYS A 244 -3.54 8.80 -11.13
N ASN A 245 -4.38 9.69 -10.60
CA ASN A 245 -5.35 9.41 -9.53
C ASN A 245 -6.65 8.77 -10.03
N GLU A 246 -6.89 8.68 -11.33
CA GLU A 246 -8.21 8.35 -11.89
C GLU A 246 -8.32 6.88 -12.34
N PHE A 247 -7.92 5.94 -11.48
CA PHE A 247 -7.93 4.49 -11.76
C PHE A 247 -9.30 3.91 -12.17
N HIS A 248 -10.38 4.64 -11.89
CA HIS A 248 -11.75 4.26 -12.22
C HIS A 248 -12.15 4.66 -13.65
N ARG A 249 -11.31 5.43 -14.36
CA ARG A 249 -11.70 6.09 -15.62
C ARG A 249 -11.40 5.34 -16.91
N ALA A 250 -10.72 4.20 -16.89
CA ALA A 250 -10.44 3.48 -18.13
C ALA A 250 -10.81 2.01 -17.99
N TRP A 251 -12.07 1.70 -18.30
CA TRP A 251 -12.65 0.36 -18.21
C TRP A 251 -13.46 0.04 -19.45
N LEU A 252 -13.21 -1.12 -20.04
CA LEU A 252 -13.99 -1.71 -21.11
C LEU A 252 -15.07 -2.61 -20.51
N CYS A 253 -16.32 -2.46 -20.95
CA CYS A 253 -17.44 -3.31 -20.56
C CYS A 253 -17.87 -4.17 -21.76
N LEU A 254 -17.66 -5.49 -21.68
CA LEU A 254 -17.99 -6.43 -22.75
C LEU A 254 -19.08 -7.39 -22.29
N LYS A 255 -20.20 -7.41 -22.99
CA LYS A 255 -21.24 -8.41 -22.78
C LYS A 255 -20.96 -9.61 -23.69
N CYS A 256 -20.74 -10.76 -23.07
CA CYS A 256 -20.73 -12.06 -23.75
C CYS A 256 -22.15 -12.59 -23.93
#